data_AF-A0AAY5EGT4-F1
#
_entry.id   AF-A0AAY5EGT4-F1
#
_cell.length_a   1.000
_cell.length_b   1.000
_cell.length_c   1.000
_cell.angle_alpha   90.00
_cell.angle_beta   90.00
_cell.angle_gamma   90.00
#
_symmetry.space_group_name_H-M   'P 1'
#
loop_
_entity.id
_entity.type
_entity.pdbx_description
1 polymer ?
#
loop_
_entity_poly.entity_id
_entity_poly.type
_entity_poly.pdbx_seq_one_letter_code
_entity_poly.pdbx_strand_id
1 'polypeptide(L)'
;ARSLGLRERGPSLSGCGVLYALGLGGCGVLYALGLGGCDVLYALGLGGCDVLYALGLGGCGVLYALGLGGCDVLYALGLGGCDVLYALGLGGCGVLYALGLGGCDVLYALGLGGCGVLYALGLGGCGVLYALGLGGCGVLYALGLGGCDVLYALGLGGCGVLYALGLGGCGVLYALGLGGCGVLYALGLGGCGVLYALGLGGCDVLYALGLGGCGVLYALGLGGCGVLYALGLGWLKLFSLGTARN
;
A
#
# COMPACT_ATOMS: atom_id res chain seq x y z
N ALA A 1 6.88 -17.79 -23.74
CA ALA A 1 5.48 -17.90 -23.26
C ALA A 1 5.11 -19.37 -23.16
N ARG A 2 5.00 -19.93 -21.94
CA ARG A 2 4.49 -21.28 -21.73
C ARG A 2 3.21 -21.12 -20.91
N SER A 3 2.05 -21.21 -21.56
CA SER A 3 0.76 -21.23 -20.88
C SER A 3 0.57 -22.61 -20.26
N LEU A 4 1.04 -22.77 -19.02
CA LEU A 4 0.78 -23.98 -18.25
C LEU A 4 -0.57 -23.83 -17.55
N GLY A 5 -1.62 -24.34 -18.20
CA GLY A 5 -2.91 -24.58 -17.55
C GLY A 5 -2.75 -25.77 -16.61
N LEU A 6 -2.44 -25.51 -15.35
CA LEU A 6 -2.16 -26.55 -14.35
C LEU A 6 -2.97 -26.28 -13.09
N ARG A 7 -3.86 -27.23 -12.75
CA ARG A 7 -4.41 -27.40 -11.40
C ARG A 7 -3.29 -27.91 -10.50
N GLU A 8 -2.36 -27.05 -10.09
CA GLU A 8 -1.15 -27.47 -9.41
C GLU A 8 -0.83 -26.62 -8.17
N ARG A 9 -0.25 -27.25 -7.14
CA ARG A 9 0.62 -26.57 -6.18
C ARG A 9 1.60 -25.74 -7.01
N GLY A 10 1.49 -24.41 -6.97
CA GLY A 10 2.24 -23.59 -7.92
C GLY A 10 3.75 -23.72 -7.69
N PRO A 11 4.55 -23.39 -8.72
CA PRO A 11 5.99 -23.60 -8.69
C PRO A 11 6.66 -22.73 -7.62
N SER A 12 7.64 -23.30 -6.90
CA SER A 12 8.62 -22.51 -6.15
C SER A 12 9.88 -22.36 -6.99
N LEU A 13 10.16 -21.16 -7.47
CA LEU A 13 11.37 -20.84 -8.24
C LEU A 13 12.39 -20.21 -7.28
N SER A 14 13.53 -20.87 -7.08
CA SER A 14 14.62 -20.38 -6.23
C SER A 14 15.96 -20.35 -6.94
N GLY A 15 16.77 -19.31 -6.74
CA GLY A 15 18.18 -19.28 -7.16
C GLY A 15 18.41 -18.94 -8.63
N CYS A 16 17.56 -18.11 -9.23
CA CYS A 16 17.71 -17.64 -10.61
C CYS A 16 18.45 -16.29 -10.60
N GLY A 17 19.68 -16.21 -11.10
CA GLY A 17 20.43 -14.93 -11.12
C GLY A 17 19.66 -13.80 -11.80
N VAL A 18 19.11 -14.04 -13.01
CA VAL A 18 18.27 -13.06 -13.71
C VAL A 18 17.03 -13.73 -14.28
N LEU A 19 15.86 -13.15 -14.00
CA LEU A 19 14.58 -13.56 -14.57
C LEU A 19 13.97 -12.38 -15.34
N TYR A 20 13.85 -12.52 -16.66
CA TYR A 20 13.34 -11.44 -17.51
C TYR A 20 11.83 -11.26 -17.45
N ALA A 21 11.06 -12.35 -17.57
CA ALA A 21 9.61 -12.26 -17.51
C ALA A 21 8.99 -13.58 -17.08
N LEU A 22 8.04 -13.51 -16.15
CA LEU A 22 7.12 -14.59 -15.84
C LEU A 22 5.70 -14.05 -15.86
N GLY A 23 4.82 -14.71 -16.62
CA GLY A 23 3.42 -14.34 -16.76
C GLY A 23 2.55 -15.56 -16.50
N LEU A 24 1.61 -15.45 -15.57
CA LEU A 24 0.61 -16.48 -15.27
C LEU A 24 -0.77 -15.87 -15.44
N GLY A 25 -1.65 -16.60 -16.15
CA GLY A 25 -2.94 -16.07 -16.60
C GLY A 25 -4.02 -17.14 -16.65
N GLY A 26 -5.28 -16.78 -16.37
CA GLY A 26 -6.44 -17.63 -16.65
C GLY A 26 -6.55 -18.89 -15.80
N CYS A 27 -6.12 -18.83 -14.54
CA CYS A 27 -6.14 -19.96 -13.62
C CYS A 27 -7.34 -19.86 -12.69
N GLY A 28 -8.25 -20.85 -12.66
CA GLY A 28 -9.41 -20.78 -11.75
C GLY A 28 -8.99 -20.66 -10.27
N VAL A 29 -8.08 -21.54 -9.81
CA VAL A 29 -7.56 -21.49 -8.44
C VAL A 29 -6.05 -21.71 -8.44
N LEU A 30 -5.30 -20.82 -7.80
CA LEU A 30 -3.87 -20.93 -7.54
C LEU A 30 -3.62 -20.96 -6.03
N TYR A 31 -3.06 -22.06 -5.53
CA TYR A 31 -2.87 -22.25 -4.09
C TYR A 31 -1.64 -21.49 -3.54
N ALA A 32 -0.52 -21.57 -4.23
CA ALA A 32 0.70 -20.92 -3.78
C ALA A 32 1.62 -20.67 -4.97
N LEU A 33 2.23 -19.50 -5.04
CA LEU A 33 3.38 -19.23 -5.91
C LEU A 33 4.48 -18.59 -5.07
N GLY A 34 5.69 -19.13 -5.16
CA GLY A 34 6.84 -18.65 -4.41
C GLY A 34 8.00 -18.35 -5.35
N LEU A 35 8.58 -17.17 -5.23
CA LEU A 35 9.78 -16.76 -5.96
C LEU A 35 10.79 -16.22 -4.97
N GLY A 36 12.04 -16.69 -5.04
CA GLY A 36 13.06 -16.08 -4.20
C GLY A 36 14.51 -16.38 -4.57
N GLY A 37 15.42 -15.62 -3.98
CA GLY A 37 16.85 -15.72 -4.28
C GLY A 37 17.17 -15.37 -5.74
N CYS A 38 16.52 -14.33 -6.27
CA CYS A 38 16.81 -13.83 -7.62
C CYS A 38 17.58 -12.51 -7.52
N ASP A 39 18.74 -12.37 -8.17
CA ASP A 39 19.47 -11.09 -8.11
C ASP A 39 18.67 -9.99 -8.83
N VAL A 40 18.10 -10.31 -9.99
CA VAL A 40 17.28 -9.37 -10.78
C VAL A 40 16.03 -10.05 -11.35
N LEU A 41 14.87 -9.45 -11.09
CA LEU A 41 13.59 -9.79 -11.70
C LEU A 41 13.05 -8.57 -12.47
N TYR A 42 12.92 -8.70 -13.79
CA TYR A 42 12.45 -7.60 -14.63
C TYR A 42 10.91 -7.47 -14.64
N ALA A 43 10.19 -8.57 -14.82
CA ALA A 43 8.73 -8.54 -14.85
C ALA A 43 8.09 -9.82 -14.30
N LEU A 44 7.15 -9.66 -13.37
CA LEU A 44 6.22 -10.71 -12.95
C LEU A 44 4.79 -10.21 -13.12
N GLY A 45 3.98 -10.96 -13.87
CA GLY A 45 2.58 -10.65 -14.11
C GLY A 45 1.67 -11.83 -13.72
N LEU A 46 0.63 -11.55 -12.97
CA LEU A 46 -0.44 -12.49 -12.62
C LEU A 46 -1.79 -11.87 -13.01
N GLY A 47 -2.56 -12.58 -13.84
CA GLY A 47 -3.81 -12.06 -14.40
C GLY A 47 -4.94 -13.08 -14.41
N GLY A 48 -6.19 -12.64 -14.22
CA GLY A 48 -7.37 -13.47 -14.53
C GLY A 48 -7.42 -14.77 -13.73
N CYS A 49 -7.21 -14.69 -12.41
CA CYS A 49 -7.30 -15.84 -11.52
C CYS A 49 -8.49 -15.69 -10.57
N ASP A 50 -9.48 -16.60 -10.58
CA ASP A 50 -10.65 -16.42 -9.72
C ASP A 50 -10.24 -16.41 -8.23
N VAL A 51 -9.38 -17.35 -7.82
CA VAL A 51 -8.87 -17.41 -6.44
C VAL A 51 -7.36 -17.61 -6.39
N LEU A 52 -6.65 -16.70 -5.71
CA LEU A 52 -5.24 -16.82 -5.35
C LEU A 52 -5.09 -16.90 -3.82
N TYR A 53 -4.58 -18.02 -3.32
CA TYR A 53 -4.41 -18.21 -1.88
C TYR A 53 -3.13 -17.55 -1.34
N ALA A 54 -1.99 -17.76 -1.99
CA ALA A 54 -0.73 -17.18 -1.53
C ALA A 54 0.22 -16.84 -2.70
N LEU A 55 0.76 -15.63 -2.70
CA LEU A 55 1.91 -15.24 -3.50
C LEU A 55 3.00 -14.71 -2.58
N GLY A 56 4.19 -15.29 -2.67
CA GLY A 56 5.36 -14.89 -1.89
C GLY A 56 6.54 -14.55 -2.80
N LEU A 57 7.14 -13.38 -2.58
CA LEU A 57 8.40 -12.96 -3.19
C LEU A 57 9.41 -12.64 -2.08
N GLY A 58 10.58 -13.27 -2.13
CA GLY A 58 11.55 -13.22 -1.03
C GLY A 58 13.01 -13.17 -1.51
N GLY A 59 13.84 -12.27 -0.98
CA GLY A 59 15.28 -12.29 -1.27
C GLY A 59 15.59 -11.98 -2.73
N CYS A 60 14.97 -10.95 -3.28
CA CYS A 60 15.24 -10.50 -4.64
C CYS A 60 16.05 -9.20 -4.61
N GLY A 61 17.26 -9.14 -5.15
CA GLY A 61 18.07 -7.91 -5.12
C GLY A 61 17.35 -6.72 -5.76
N VAL A 62 16.94 -6.88 -7.03
CA VAL A 62 16.20 -5.85 -7.77
C VAL A 62 14.94 -6.44 -8.40
N LEU A 63 13.79 -5.80 -8.16
CA LEU A 63 12.52 -6.08 -8.82
C LEU A 63 12.07 -4.84 -9.60
N TYR A 64 11.98 -4.95 -10.93
CA TYR A 64 11.55 -3.83 -11.77
C TYR A 64 10.03 -3.66 -11.82
N ALA A 65 9.29 -4.74 -12.10
CA ALA A 65 7.84 -4.66 -12.21
C ALA A 65 7.15 -5.92 -11.69
N LEU A 66 6.18 -5.73 -10.80
CA LEU A 66 5.23 -6.75 -10.38
C LEU A 66 3.80 -6.23 -10.60
N GLY A 67 3.03 -6.96 -11.40
CA GLY A 67 1.63 -6.65 -11.70
C GLY A 67 0.70 -7.80 -11.34
N LEU A 68 -0.36 -7.50 -10.59
CA LEU A 68 -1.45 -8.41 -10.31
C LEU A 68 -2.77 -7.79 -10.75
N GLY A 69 -3.56 -8.51 -11.54
CA GLY A 69 -4.76 -7.99 -12.17
C GLY A 69 -5.89 -9.01 -12.25
N GLY A 70 -7.14 -8.57 -12.09
CA GLY A 70 -8.31 -9.38 -12.43
C GLY A 70 -8.40 -10.67 -11.61
N CYS A 71 -8.27 -10.56 -10.29
CA CYS A 71 -8.47 -11.69 -9.38
C CYS A 71 -9.73 -11.49 -8.54
N ASP A 72 -10.67 -12.44 -8.51
CA ASP A 72 -11.88 -12.23 -7.70
C ASP A 72 -11.56 -12.25 -6.21
N VAL A 73 -10.69 -13.17 -5.78
CA VAL A 73 -10.24 -13.29 -4.39
C VAL A 73 -8.74 -13.51 -4.30
N LEU A 74 -8.04 -12.63 -3.57
CA LEU A 74 -6.64 -12.77 -3.17
C LEU A 74 -6.56 -12.88 -1.64
N TYR A 75 -6.08 -14.00 -1.12
CA TYR A 75 -5.94 -14.20 0.32
C TYR A 75 -4.67 -13.57 0.89
N ALA A 76 -3.50 -13.88 0.33
CA ALA A 76 -2.24 -13.35 0.84
C ALA A 76 -1.26 -13.00 -0.28
N LEU A 77 -0.73 -11.79 -0.22
CA LEU A 77 0.44 -11.36 -0.97
C LEU A 77 1.53 -10.89 -0.01
N GLY A 78 2.70 -11.52 -0.07
CA GLY A 78 3.86 -11.16 0.74
C GLY A 78 5.08 -10.85 -0.13
N LEU A 79 5.73 -9.73 0.13
CA LEU A 79 7.00 -9.33 -0.46
C LEU A 79 7.99 -9.00 0.66
N GLY A 80 9.15 -9.65 0.65
CA GLY A 80 10.14 -9.58 1.71
C GLY A 80 11.58 -9.56 1.19
N GLY A 81 12.45 -8.77 1.81
CA GLY A 81 13.89 -8.84 1.54
C GLY A 81 14.24 -8.51 0.09
N CYS A 82 13.74 -7.37 -0.40
CA CYS A 82 14.09 -6.87 -1.73
C CYS A 82 14.82 -5.54 -1.63
N ASP A 83 16.09 -5.45 -2.04
CA ASP A 83 16.86 -4.21 -1.86
C ASP A 83 16.20 -3.05 -2.64
N VAL A 84 15.80 -3.29 -3.90
CA VAL A 84 15.14 -2.28 -4.74
C VAL A 84 13.90 -2.82 -5.42
N LEU A 85 12.76 -2.13 -5.22
CA LEU A 85 11.51 -2.36 -5.92
C LEU A 85 11.11 -1.11 -6.71
N TYR A 86 11.07 -1.20 -8.04
CA TYR A 86 10.69 -0.06 -8.88
C TYR A 86 9.18 0.13 -8.99
N ALA A 87 8.42 -0.91 -9.35
CA ALA A 87 6.98 -0.81 -9.48
C ALA A 87 6.24 -2.06 -9.00
N LEU A 88 5.24 -1.85 -8.15
CA LEU A 88 4.23 -2.84 -7.79
C LEU A 88 2.85 -2.28 -8.06
N GLY A 89 2.08 -2.96 -8.91
CA GLY A 89 0.72 -2.61 -9.26
C GLY A 89 -0.25 -3.75 -8.93
N LEU A 90 -1.34 -3.42 -8.25
CA LEU A 90 -2.50 -4.30 -8.04
C LEU A 90 -3.77 -3.63 -8.54
N GLY A 91 -4.51 -4.34 -9.38
CA GLY A 91 -5.68 -3.82 -10.07
C GLY A 91 -6.82 -4.82 -10.15
N GLY A 92 -8.06 -4.34 -10.08
CA GLY A 92 -9.24 -5.14 -10.45
C GLY A 92 -9.38 -6.42 -9.63
N CYS A 93 -9.14 -6.33 -8.32
CA CYS A 93 -9.34 -7.45 -7.40
C CYS A 93 -10.69 -7.33 -6.69
N GLY A 94 -11.52 -8.37 -6.68
CA GLY A 94 -12.81 -8.31 -5.96
C GLY A 94 -12.60 -8.14 -4.46
N VAL A 95 -11.85 -9.07 -3.86
CA VAL A 95 -11.52 -9.09 -2.43
C VAL A 95 -10.02 -9.36 -2.26
N LEU A 96 -9.35 -8.52 -1.47
CA LEU A 96 -7.98 -8.72 -1.01
C LEU A 96 -7.98 -8.83 0.51
N TYR A 97 -7.54 -9.98 1.05
CA TYR A 97 -7.50 -10.19 2.50
C TYR A 97 -6.24 -9.59 3.13
N ALA A 98 -5.05 -9.92 2.62
CA ALA A 98 -3.80 -9.41 3.18
C ALA A 98 -2.76 -9.11 2.11
N LEU A 99 -2.17 -7.92 2.20
CA LEU A 99 -0.95 -7.55 1.50
C LEU A 99 0.08 -7.08 2.52
N GLY A 100 1.24 -7.73 2.51
CA GLY A 100 2.39 -7.39 3.34
C GLY A 100 3.61 -7.09 2.47
N LEU A 101 4.27 -5.97 2.74
CA LEU A 101 5.52 -5.60 2.10
C LEU A 101 6.51 -5.19 3.18
N GLY A 102 7.70 -5.79 3.21
CA GLY A 102 8.72 -5.32 4.12
C GLY A 102 10.14 -5.77 3.85
N GLY A 103 11.08 -5.19 4.61
CA GLY A 103 12.51 -5.39 4.37
C GLY A 103 12.90 -4.98 2.96
N CYS A 104 12.50 -3.78 2.54
CA CYS A 104 12.85 -3.23 1.23
C CYS A 104 13.60 -1.92 1.38
N ASP A 105 14.85 -1.82 0.94
CA ASP A 105 15.63 -0.60 1.16
C ASP A 105 15.07 0.59 0.37
N VAL A 106 14.68 0.35 -0.89
CA VAL A 106 14.10 1.38 -1.76
C VAL A 106 12.87 0.87 -2.50
N LEU A 107 11.73 1.55 -2.31
CA LEU A 107 10.50 1.36 -3.06
C LEU A 107 10.17 2.63 -3.84
N TYR A 108 10.15 2.55 -5.17
CA TYR A 108 9.82 3.71 -6.02
C TYR A 108 8.31 3.93 -6.16
N ALA A 109 7.55 2.91 -6.54
CA ALA A 109 6.12 3.04 -6.73
C ALA A 109 5.34 1.80 -6.29
N LEU A 110 4.32 2.02 -5.45
CA LEU A 110 3.30 1.05 -5.13
C LEU A 110 1.92 1.65 -5.46
N GLY A 111 1.17 0.99 -6.32
CA GLY A 111 -0.18 1.37 -6.73
C GLY A 111 -1.18 0.26 -6.48
N LEU A 112 -2.26 0.57 -5.77
CA LEU A 112 -3.42 -0.31 -5.61
C LEU A 112 -4.66 0.39 -6.14
N GLY A 113 -5.37 -0.28 -7.05
CA GLY A 113 -6.50 0.29 -7.79
C GLY A 113 -7.65 -0.68 -7.94
N GLY A 114 -8.89 -0.19 -7.94
CA GLY A 114 -10.06 -0.96 -8.38
C GLY A 114 -10.27 -2.24 -7.56
N CYS A 115 -10.08 -2.17 -6.25
CA CYS A 115 -10.34 -3.29 -5.34
C CYS A 115 -11.73 -3.14 -4.70
N GLY A 116 -12.58 -4.18 -4.74
CA GLY A 116 -13.89 -4.10 -4.10
C GLY A 116 -13.76 -3.95 -2.58
N VAL A 117 -13.06 -4.91 -1.95
CA VAL A 117 -12.79 -4.93 -0.50
C VAL A 117 -11.31 -5.23 -0.25
N LEU A 118 -10.67 -4.43 0.58
CA LEU A 118 -9.32 -4.66 1.10
C LEU A 118 -9.38 -4.77 2.62
N TYR A 119 -9.00 -5.92 3.18
CA TYR A 119 -9.01 -6.13 4.62
C TYR A 119 -7.76 -5.57 5.31
N ALA A 120 -6.56 -5.97 4.87
CA ALA A 120 -5.33 -5.50 5.48
C ALA A 120 -4.24 -5.20 4.44
N LEU A 121 -3.65 -4.01 4.54
CA LEU A 121 -2.43 -3.62 3.87
C LEU A 121 -1.41 -3.18 4.92
N GLY A 122 -0.28 -3.89 4.98
CA GLY A 122 0.84 -3.58 5.86
C GLY A 122 2.12 -3.33 5.07
N LEU A 123 2.74 -2.19 5.31
CA LEU A 123 4.06 -1.86 4.80
C LEU A 123 4.99 -1.57 5.97
N GLY A 124 6.12 -2.29 6.05
CA GLY A 124 6.99 -2.30 7.21
C GLY A 124 8.47 -2.34 6.84
N GLY A 125 9.34 -1.61 7.54
CA GLY A 125 10.79 -1.77 7.39
C GLY A 125 11.27 -1.46 5.97
N CYS A 126 10.82 -0.33 5.42
CA CYS A 126 11.28 0.15 4.12
C CYS A 126 12.15 1.40 4.29
N GLY A 127 13.40 1.41 3.84
CA GLY A 127 14.28 2.57 4.03
C GLY A 127 13.70 3.84 3.39
N VAL A 128 13.49 3.80 2.09
CA VAL A 128 12.93 4.91 1.30
C VAL A 128 11.72 4.46 0.49
N LEU A 129 10.60 5.17 0.63
CA LEU A 129 9.40 5.01 -0.17
C LEU A 129 9.12 6.30 -0.94
N TYR A 130 9.16 6.26 -2.27
CA TYR A 130 8.90 7.44 -3.10
C TYR A 130 7.41 7.72 -3.30
N ALA A 131 6.64 6.73 -3.75
CA ALA A 131 5.21 6.90 -3.98
C ALA A 131 4.40 5.67 -3.57
N LEU A 132 3.38 5.90 -2.74
CA LEU A 132 2.30 4.96 -2.48
C LEU A 132 0.96 5.60 -2.87
N GLY A 133 0.25 4.97 -3.80
CA GLY A 133 -1.08 5.39 -4.23
C GLY A 133 -2.10 4.28 -4.00
N LEU A 134 -3.20 4.62 -3.33
CA LEU A 134 -4.40 3.77 -3.28
C LEU A 134 -5.58 4.51 -3.87
N GLY A 135 -6.28 3.84 -4.80
CA GLY A 135 -7.36 4.40 -5.59
C GLY A 135 -8.53 3.45 -5.78
N GLY A 136 -9.75 3.97 -5.83
CA GLY A 136 -10.90 3.20 -6.32
C GLY A 136 -11.18 1.93 -5.53
N CYS A 137 -11.02 1.98 -4.20
CA CYS A 137 -11.34 0.87 -3.32
C CYS A 137 -12.75 1.04 -2.72
N GLY A 138 -13.62 0.04 -2.81
CA GLY A 138 -14.96 0.15 -2.23
C GLY A 138 -14.89 0.28 -0.71
N VAL A 139 -14.25 -0.69 -0.05
CA VAL A 139 -14.03 -0.73 1.39
C VAL A 139 -12.59 -1.07 1.71
N LEU A 140 -11.96 -0.30 2.59
CA LEU A 140 -10.64 -0.57 3.16
C LEU A 140 -10.77 -0.68 4.68
N TYR A 141 -10.45 -1.85 5.25
CA TYR A 141 -10.52 -2.04 6.70
C TYR A 141 -9.29 -1.52 7.44
N ALA A 142 -8.08 -1.92 7.04
CA ALA A 142 -6.86 -1.48 7.69
C ALA A 142 -5.72 -1.21 6.70
N LEU A 143 -5.13 -0.03 6.82
CA LEU A 143 -3.83 0.28 6.22
C LEU A 143 -2.86 0.67 7.32
N GLY A 144 -1.75 -0.04 7.41
CA GLY A 144 -0.64 0.23 8.32
C GLY A 144 0.64 0.51 7.55
N LEU A 145 1.30 1.62 7.87
CA LEU A 145 2.65 1.94 7.42
C LEU A 145 3.56 2.15 8.62
N GLY A 146 4.67 1.42 8.67
CA GLY A 146 5.53 1.32 9.84
C GLY A 146 7.01 1.28 9.51
N GLY A 147 7.85 1.94 10.29
CA GLY A 147 9.31 1.73 10.21
C GLY A 147 9.90 2.09 8.84
N CYS A 148 9.52 3.26 8.31
CA CYS A 148 10.11 3.79 7.08
C CYS A 148 10.93 5.04 7.35
N ASP A 149 12.21 5.08 6.95
CA ASP A 149 13.04 6.24 7.27
C ASP A 149 12.56 7.50 6.52
N VAL A 150 12.25 7.35 5.23
CA VAL A 150 11.76 8.44 4.38
C VAL A 150 10.57 8.00 3.54
N LEU A 151 9.47 8.74 3.64
CA LEU A 151 8.31 8.62 2.76
C LEU A 151 8.07 9.94 2.03
N TYR A 152 8.17 9.92 0.70
CA TYR A 152 7.96 11.13 -0.11
C TYR A 152 6.49 11.44 -0.35
N ALA A 153 5.72 10.49 -0.87
CA ALA A 153 4.31 10.71 -1.15
C ALA A 153 3.45 9.50 -0.79
N LEU A 154 2.40 9.74 -0.02
CA LEU A 154 1.30 8.83 0.21
C LEU A 154 -0.01 9.50 -0.22
N GLY A 155 -0.68 8.93 -1.21
CA GLY A 155 -1.98 9.37 -1.69
C GLY A 155 -3.03 8.28 -1.51
N LEU A 156 -4.15 8.62 -0.89
CA LEU A 156 -5.35 7.80 -0.86
C LEU A 156 -6.51 8.55 -1.49
N GLY A 157 -7.16 7.91 -2.46
CA GLY A 157 -8.16 8.51 -3.32
C GLY A 157 -9.35 7.60 -3.60
N GLY A 158 -10.55 8.14 -3.72
CA GLY A 158 -11.71 7.42 -4.29
C GLY A 158 -12.06 6.13 -3.53
N CYS A 159 -11.92 6.16 -2.19
CA CYS A 159 -12.29 5.04 -1.33
C CYS A 159 -13.70 5.25 -0.76
N GLY A 160 -14.61 4.29 -0.90
CA GLY A 160 -15.97 4.45 -0.36
C GLY A 160 -15.96 4.57 1.17
N VAL A 161 -15.37 3.57 1.83
CA VAL A 161 -15.21 3.51 3.29
C VAL A 161 -13.79 3.12 3.66
N LEU A 162 -13.18 3.87 4.58
CA LEU A 162 -11.90 3.57 5.21
C LEU A 162 -12.10 3.44 6.72
N TYR A 163 -11.84 2.26 7.28
CA TYR A 163 -12.00 2.05 8.72
C TYR A 163 -10.79 2.53 9.52
N ALA A 164 -9.58 2.09 9.18
CA ALA A 164 -8.37 2.49 9.88
C ALA A 164 -7.21 2.76 8.94
N LEU A 165 -6.60 3.92 9.09
CA LEU A 165 -5.31 4.27 8.51
C LEU A 165 -4.36 4.64 9.64
N GLY A 166 -3.31 3.85 9.82
CA GLY A 166 -2.26 4.08 10.79
C GLY A 166 -0.92 4.27 10.09
N LEU A 167 -0.25 5.38 10.36
CA LEU A 167 1.14 5.59 9.98
C LEU A 167 1.97 5.82 11.23
N GLY A 168 3.09 5.12 11.35
CA GLY A 168 4.04 5.49 12.38
C GLY A 168 5.44 4.92 12.28
N GLY A 169 6.31 5.42 13.16
CA GLY A 169 7.73 5.09 13.11
C GLY A 169 8.38 5.52 11.79
N CYS A 170 7.91 6.62 11.19
CA CYS A 170 8.52 7.18 9.99
C CYS A 170 9.47 8.32 10.34
N GLY A 171 10.72 8.31 9.86
CA GLY A 171 11.66 9.40 10.14
C GLY A 171 11.18 10.73 9.57
N VAL A 172 10.94 10.74 8.25
CA VAL A 172 10.47 11.90 7.49
C VAL A 172 9.32 11.51 6.56
N LEU A 173 8.23 12.29 6.60
CA LEU A 173 7.11 12.18 5.67
C LEU A 173 6.94 13.53 4.95
N TYR A 174 7.10 13.55 3.63
CA TYR A 174 6.97 14.80 2.86
C TYR A 174 5.52 15.16 2.55
N ALA A 175 4.74 14.24 1.97
CA ALA A 175 3.35 14.51 1.64
C ALA A 175 2.44 13.33 1.96
N LEU A 176 1.39 13.60 2.74
CA LEU A 176 0.25 12.71 2.93
C LEU A 176 -1.02 13.41 2.44
N GLY A 177 -1.64 12.85 1.41
CA GLY A 177 -2.90 13.31 0.86
C GLY A 177 -3.99 12.25 0.99
N LEU A 178 -5.11 12.60 1.60
CA LEU A 178 -6.35 11.82 1.52
C LEU A 178 -7.42 12.63 0.83
N GLY A 179 -8.04 12.04 -0.19
CA GLY A 179 -8.97 12.69 -1.10
C GLY A 179 -10.14 11.78 -1.45
N GLY A 180 -11.34 12.34 -1.61
CA GLY A 180 -12.48 11.60 -2.20
C GLY A 180 -12.83 10.32 -1.46
N CYS A 181 -12.73 10.31 -0.13
CA CYS A 181 -13.09 9.17 0.70
C CYS A 181 -14.45 9.42 1.36
N GLY A 182 -15.49 8.66 1.03
CA GLY A 182 -16.84 8.93 1.56
C GLY A 182 -16.88 8.94 3.09
N VAL A 183 -16.41 7.87 3.71
CA VAL A 183 -16.32 7.75 5.17
C VAL A 183 -14.93 7.34 5.61
N LEU A 184 -14.35 8.07 6.56
CA LEU A 184 -13.11 7.73 7.25
C LEU A 184 -13.39 7.58 8.75
N TYR A 185 -13.22 6.38 9.31
CA TYR A 185 -13.45 6.15 10.74
C TYR A 185 -12.27 6.58 11.61
N ALA A 186 -11.05 6.14 11.29
CA ALA A 186 -9.88 6.47 12.09
C ALA A 186 -8.65 6.74 11.22
N LEU A 187 -8.03 7.90 11.44
CA LEU A 187 -6.70 8.24 10.94
C LEU A 187 -5.79 8.50 12.14
N GLY A 188 -4.74 7.69 12.28
CA GLY A 188 -3.70 7.86 13.30
C GLY A 188 -2.35 8.09 12.66
N LEU A 189 -1.71 9.22 12.98
CA LEU A 189 -0.30 9.49 12.68
C LEU A 189 0.49 9.50 13.99
N GLY A 190 1.48 8.62 14.11
CA GLY A 190 2.16 8.27 15.34
C GLY A 190 3.67 8.19 15.19
N GLY A 191 4.47 8.88 16.01
CA GLY A 191 5.92 8.61 16.02
C GLY A 191 6.64 8.95 14.71
N CYS A 192 6.17 9.97 13.99
CA CYS A 192 6.88 10.50 12.82
C CYS A 192 7.81 11.65 13.22
N GLY A 193 9.09 11.62 12.85
CA GLY A 193 10.03 12.69 13.21
C GLY A 193 9.60 14.04 12.64
N VAL A 194 9.44 14.10 11.32
CA VAL A 194 9.03 15.29 10.57
C VAL A 194 7.92 14.95 9.58
N LEU A 195 6.87 15.76 9.56
CA LEU A 195 5.78 15.72 8.59
C LEU A 195 5.69 17.08 7.89
N TYR A 196 5.96 17.13 6.58
CA TYR A 196 5.96 18.41 5.85
C TYR A 196 4.54 18.85 5.47
N ALA A 197 3.76 17.98 4.85
CA ALA A 197 2.41 18.30 4.42
C ALA A 197 1.43 17.17 4.73
N LEU A 198 0.34 17.51 5.39
CA LEU A 198 -0.84 16.68 5.55
C LEU A 198 -2.04 17.40 4.94
N GLY A 199 -2.65 16.80 3.92
CA GLY A 199 -3.87 17.29 3.29
C GLY A 199 -4.99 16.27 3.41
N LEU A 200 -6.10 16.67 4.04
CA LEU A 200 -7.35 15.92 4.05
C LEU A 200 -8.40 16.71 3.26
N GLY A 201 -8.90 16.08 2.20
CA GLY A 201 -9.75 16.69 1.17
C GLY A 201 -10.94 15.80 0.82
N GLY A 202 -12.12 16.39 0.59
CA GLY A 202 -13.25 15.68 -0.05
C GLY A 202 -13.64 14.39 0.66
N CYS A 203 -13.70 14.43 1.99
CA CYS A 203 -14.18 13.31 2.80
C CYS A 203 -15.52 13.67 3.43
N ASP A 204 -16.61 12.97 3.12
CA ASP A 204 -17.93 13.40 3.61
C ASP A 204 -18.01 13.31 5.14
N VAL A 205 -17.46 12.23 5.71
CA VAL A 205 -17.45 11.99 7.16
C VAL A 205 -16.08 11.55 7.64
N LEU A 206 -15.54 12.24 8.65
CA LEU A 206 -14.35 11.86 9.39
C LEU A 206 -14.69 11.68 10.89
N TYR A 207 -14.57 10.46 11.41
CA TYR A 207 -14.89 10.19 12.82
C TYR A 207 -13.75 10.55 13.76
N ALA A 208 -12.53 10.07 13.52
CA ALA A 208 -11.40 10.33 14.41
C ALA A 208 -10.13 10.64 13.63
N LEU A 209 -9.50 11.78 13.97
CA LEU A 209 -8.16 12.14 13.53
C LEU A 209 -7.26 12.28 14.76
N GLY A 210 -6.25 11.41 14.87
CA GLY A 210 -5.23 11.43 15.90
C GLY A 210 -3.87 11.76 15.31
N LEU A 211 -3.27 12.87 15.74
CA LEU A 211 -1.90 13.25 15.42
C LEU A 211 -1.09 13.26 16.71
N GLY A 212 -0.26 12.24 16.94
CA GLY A 212 0.47 12.07 18.21
C GLY A 212 1.92 11.65 18.00
N GLY A 213 2.83 12.12 18.85
CA GLY A 213 4.25 11.73 18.76
C GLY A 213 4.93 12.14 17.45
N CYS A 214 4.33 13.06 16.69
CA CYS A 214 4.99 13.66 15.55
C CYS A 214 5.85 14.84 16.04
N GLY A 215 7.15 14.87 15.73
CA GLY A 215 8.04 15.92 16.24
C GLY A 215 7.70 17.30 15.68
N VAL A 216 7.53 17.36 14.36
CA VAL A 216 7.25 18.59 13.60
C VAL A 216 6.18 18.34 12.53
N LEU A 217 5.22 19.25 12.43
CA LEU A 217 4.26 19.36 11.32
C LEU A 217 4.37 20.75 10.68
N TYR A 218 4.79 20.80 9.41
CA TYR A 218 4.93 22.09 8.71
C TYR A 218 3.59 22.65 8.22
N ALA A 219 2.80 21.83 7.52
CA ALA A 219 1.53 22.26 6.95
C ALA A 219 0.43 21.23 7.19
N LEU A 220 -0.69 21.70 7.73
CA LEU A 220 -1.94 20.95 7.84
C LEU A 220 -3.03 21.63 7.02
N GLY A 221 -3.53 20.94 6.01
CA GLY A 221 -4.66 21.34 5.18
C GLY A 221 -5.88 20.46 5.48
N LEU A 222 -6.97 21.06 5.95
CA LEU A 222 -8.27 20.40 6.09
C LEU A 222 -9.28 21.14 5.20
N GLY A 223 -9.86 20.45 4.22
CA GLY A 223 -10.82 21.03 3.29
C GLY A 223 -11.84 20.02 2.79
N GLY A 224 -13.05 20.48 2.47
CA GLY A 224 -14.10 19.60 1.92
C GLY A 224 -14.42 18.38 2.80
N CYS A 225 -14.24 18.51 4.13
CA CYS A 225 -14.69 17.51 5.08
C CYS A 225 -16.07 17.91 5.59
N GLY A 226 -17.10 17.12 5.28
CA GLY A 226 -18.48 17.46 5.64
C GLY A 226 -18.70 17.49 7.15
N VAL A 227 -18.24 16.44 7.85
CA VAL A 227 -18.36 16.27 9.30
C VAL A 227 -17.06 15.76 9.90
N LEU A 228 -16.63 16.35 11.01
CA LEU A 228 -15.49 15.90 11.82
C LEU A 228 -15.94 15.69 13.28
N TYR A 229 -15.89 14.46 13.78
CA TYR A 229 -16.38 14.15 15.14
C TYR A 229 -15.33 14.34 16.24
N ALA A 230 -14.09 13.88 16.01
CA ALA A 230 -13.04 13.95 17.02
C ALA A 230 -11.67 14.30 16.42
N LEU A 231 -10.98 15.23 17.09
CA LEU A 231 -9.61 15.64 16.80
C LEU A 231 -8.75 15.48 18.05
N GLY A 232 -7.76 14.61 17.97
CA GLY A 232 -6.72 14.44 18.99
C GLY A 232 -5.39 15.00 18.49
N LEU A 233 -4.89 16.06 19.12
CA LEU A 233 -3.55 16.58 18.90
C LEU A 233 -2.70 16.26 20.13
N GLY A 234 -1.75 15.35 19.99
CA GLY A 234 -0.72 15.07 20.99
C GLY A 234 0.42 16.09 20.93
N TRP A 235 1.55 15.76 21.54
CA TRP A 235 2.77 16.58 21.46
C TRP A 235 3.20 16.77 20.00
N LEU A 236 3.03 17.99 19.47
CA LEU A 236 3.31 18.36 18.09
C LEU A 236 3.70 19.84 18.00
N LYS A 237 4.72 20.16 17.19
CA LYS A 237 4.99 21.54 16.75
C LYS A 237 4.37 21.78 15.38
N LEU A 238 3.33 22.61 15.31
CA LEU A 238 2.63 22.98 14.07
C LEU A 238 3.06 24.37 13.57
N PHE A 239 3.49 24.49 12.32
CA PHE A 239 3.95 25.76 11.74
C PHE A 239 2.88 26.49 10.91
N SER A 240 2.00 25.77 10.21
CA SER A 240 0.96 26.36 9.36
C SER A 240 -0.32 25.52 9.34
N LEU A 241 -1.45 26.18 9.53
CA LEU A 241 -2.79 25.58 9.46
C LEU A 241 -3.60 26.29 8.36
N GLY A 242 -3.97 25.55 7.33
CA GLY A 242 -4.84 26.02 6.24
C GLY A 242 -6.20 25.34 6.32
N THR A 243 -7.26 26.12 6.55
CA THR A 243 -8.65 25.67 6.43
C THR A 243 -9.23 26.25 5.16
N ALA A 244 -9.53 25.42 4.16
CA ALA A 244 -10.30 25.88 3.00
C ALA A 244 -11.78 25.96 3.40
N ARG A 245 -12.37 27.17 3.35
CA ARG A 245 -13.82 27.36 3.55
C ARG A 245 -14.56 26.60 2.45
N ASN A 246 -15.61 25.87 2.85
CA ASN A 246 -16.64 25.34 1.96
C ASN A 246 -17.11 26.39 0.96
#